data_AF-A0A7K3F0Q1-F1
#
_entry.id   AF-A0A7K3F0Q1-F1
#
_cell.length_a   1.000
_cell.length_b   1.000
_cell.length_c   1.000
_cell.angle_alpha   90.00
_cell.angle_beta   90.00
_cell.angle_gamma   90.00
#
_symmetry.space_group_name_H-M   'P 1'
#
loop_
_entity.id
_entity.type
_entity.pdbx_description
1 polymer ?
#
loop_
_entity_poly.entity_id
_entity_poly.type
_entity_poly.pdbx_seq_one_letter_code
_entity_poly.pdbx_strand_id
1 'polypeptide(L)'
;PTTQVDWSAGAVQLLTEAREWPREERRPRRAGVSSFGASGTNAHVILEEAPAEDEDTVGAPSARGVVPLVLSARSAGSLAGQAGRLASFVERNDGVDLVDVAGALVGGRAVLGERAVVVADTEGGALTGLRALVRGEGAPGVVSGSSGTLGRVVWVFPGQGSQWAGMGRELLDASPVFAERITECAAALEPFIDWSLIDVLRGDADPGLMERVDVLQPASFAVMVGLAAVWSSVGVKPDAVLGHSQGEIAAACVSGALSL
;
A
#
# COMPACT_ATOMS: atom_id res chain seq x y z
N PRO A 1 7.01 -7.23 53.23
CA PRO A 1 7.23 -8.67 52.92
C PRO A 1 6.63 -9.53 54.05
N THR A 2 6.19 -10.77 53.78
CA THR A 2 5.66 -11.66 54.85
C THR A 2 6.76 -12.08 55.83
N THR A 3 6.44 -12.26 57.11
CA THR A 3 7.38 -12.73 58.14
C THR A 3 7.60 -14.24 58.13
N GLN A 4 6.82 -14.99 57.36
CA GLN A 4 6.94 -16.45 57.20
C GLN A 4 8.07 -16.87 56.24
N VAL A 5 8.77 -15.90 55.64
CA VAL A 5 9.91 -16.10 54.73
C VAL A 5 11.07 -15.27 55.25
N ASP A 6 12.26 -15.88 55.36
CA ASP A 6 13.48 -15.15 55.65
C ASP A 6 14.00 -14.48 54.37
N TRP A 7 13.71 -13.18 54.22
CA TRP A 7 14.16 -12.38 53.07
C TRP A 7 15.62 -11.94 53.18
N SER A 8 16.27 -12.12 54.35
CA SER A 8 17.69 -11.80 54.53
C SER A 8 18.60 -12.93 54.09
N ALA A 9 18.08 -14.17 54.10
CA ALA A 9 18.74 -15.35 53.59
C ALA A 9 18.35 -15.62 52.13
N GLY A 10 19.09 -15.06 51.17
CA GLY A 10 18.98 -15.44 49.76
C GLY A 10 19.28 -14.35 48.73
N ALA A 11 19.19 -14.73 47.46
CA ALA A 11 19.41 -13.83 46.32
C ALA A 11 18.08 -13.30 45.71
N VAL A 12 16.98 -13.34 46.47
CA VAL A 12 15.63 -12.98 45.98
C VAL A 12 15.18 -11.68 46.64
N GLN A 13 14.67 -10.75 45.83
CA GLN A 13 14.13 -9.47 46.30
C GLN A 13 12.76 -9.21 45.65
N LEU A 14 11.84 -8.63 46.42
CA LEU A 14 10.54 -8.22 45.90
C LEU A 14 10.67 -6.92 45.11
N LEU A 15 10.10 -6.89 43.91
CA LEU A 15 10.02 -5.71 43.08
C LEU A 15 8.85 -4.82 43.56
N THR A 16 9.12 -3.81 44.39
CA THR A 16 8.10 -2.90 44.95
C THR A 16 7.86 -1.65 44.11
N GLU A 17 8.73 -1.40 43.13
CA GLU A 17 8.67 -0.27 42.19
C GLU A 17 9.23 -0.73 40.83
N ALA A 18 8.88 -0.05 39.75
CA ALA A 18 9.44 -0.35 38.43
C ALA A 18 10.96 -0.14 38.44
N ARG A 19 11.70 -1.11 37.88
CA ARG A 19 13.17 -1.07 37.74
C ARG A 19 13.53 -1.24 36.28
N GLU A 20 14.55 -0.51 35.83
CA GLU A 20 15.12 -0.73 34.52
C GLU A 20 15.74 -2.13 34.43
N TRP A 21 15.53 -2.79 33.29
CA TRP A 21 16.17 -4.05 32.95
C TRP A 21 16.87 -3.89 31.59
N PRO A 22 18.07 -3.29 31.59
CA PRO A 22 18.78 -2.96 30.35
C PRO A 22 19.15 -4.24 29.59
N ARG A 23 19.19 -4.13 28.26
CA ARG A 23 19.66 -5.20 27.38
C ARG A 23 21.19 -5.25 27.43
N GLU A 24 21.75 -6.44 27.62
CA GLU A 24 23.19 -6.67 27.63
C GLU A 24 23.55 -7.63 26.48
N GLU A 25 24.51 -7.24 25.64
CA GLU A 25 24.88 -7.98 24.43
C GLU A 25 25.28 -9.45 24.69
N ARG A 26 25.88 -9.73 25.86
CA ARG A 26 26.35 -11.07 26.24
C ARG A 26 25.48 -11.76 27.28
N ARG A 27 24.38 -11.14 27.69
CA ARG A 27 23.51 -11.67 28.75
C ARG A 27 22.05 -11.37 28.43
N PRO A 28 21.38 -12.25 27.68
CA PRO A 28 19.98 -12.03 27.37
C PRO A 28 19.17 -12.03 28.65
N ARG A 29 18.17 -11.14 28.69
CA ARG A 29 17.22 -11.03 29.80
C ARG A 29 16.43 -12.34 29.88
N ARG A 30 16.41 -12.95 31.06
CA ARG A 30 15.72 -14.22 31.33
C ARG A 30 14.81 -14.10 32.54
N ALA A 31 13.59 -14.59 32.42
CA ALA A 31 12.59 -14.60 33.48
C ALA A 31 12.02 -16.02 33.67
N GLY A 32 11.72 -16.38 34.92
CA GLY A 32 10.97 -17.61 35.24
C GLY A 32 9.51 -17.28 35.55
N VAL A 33 8.59 -18.10 35.02
CA VAL A 33 7.15 -18.05 35.35
C VAL A 33 6.77 -19.39 35.98
N SER A 34 6.32 -19.36 37.24
CA SER A 34 5.85 -20.55 37.97
C SER A 34 4.34 -20.49 38.18
N SER A 35 3.67 -21.64 38.05
CA SER A 35 2.27 -21.81 38.42
C SER A 35 2.09 -23.11 39.19
N PHE A 36 1.44 -23.03 40.36
CA PHE A 36 1.21 -24.16 41.26
C PHE A 36 -0.29 -24.32 41.49
N GLY A 37 -0.90 -25.33 40.87
CA GLY A 37 -2.33 -25.58 40.95
C GLY A 37 -2.71 -26.29 42.24
N ALA A 38 -3.91 -25.99 42.77
CA ALA A 38 -4.43 -26.63 43.98
C ALA A 38 -4.58 -28.17 43.86
N SER A 39 -4.66 -28.71 42.64
CA SER A 39 -4.64 -30.15 42.36
C SER A 39 -3.28 -30.82 42.59
N GLY A 40 -2.21 -30.04 42.82
CA GLY A 40 -0.83 -30.50 42.92
C GLY A 40 -0.05 -30.48 41.60
N THR A 41 -0.66 -30.02 40.50
CA THR A 41 0.03 -29.86 39.21
C THR A 41 0.85 -28.58 39.21
N ASN A 42 2.15 -28.71 38.92
CA ASN A 42 3.09 -27.60 38.88
C ASN A 42 3.63 -27.40 37.46
N ALA A 43 3.76 -26.15 37.04
CA ALA A 43 4.39 -25.77 35.78
C ALA A 43 5.41 -24.66 36.03
N HIS A 44 6.55 -24.75 35.33
CA HIS A 44 7.58 -23.72 35.34
C HIS A 44 8.09 -23.48 33.92
N VAL A 45 8.13 -22.23 33.50
CA VAL A 45 8.57 -21.80 32.17
C VAL A 45 9.70 -20.80 32.33
N ILE A 46 10.76 -20.96 31.54
CA ILE A 46 11.83 -19.98 31.40
C ILE A 46 11.61 -19.22 30.10
N LEU A 47 11.56 -17.90 30.19
CA LEU A 47 11.49 -16.98 29.07
C LEU A 47 12.88 -16.35 28.88
N GLU A 48 13.26 -16.16 27.63
CA GLU A 48 14.44 -15.40 27.21
C GLU A 48 13.97 -14.31 26.25
N GLU A 49 14.59 -13.14 26.29
CA GLU A 49 14.29 -12.09 25.31
C GLU A 49 14.55 -12.56 23.87
N ALA A 50 13.79 -12.02 22.92
CA ALA A 50 14.02 -12.32 21.51
C ALA A 50 15.45 -11.91 21.08
N PRO A 51 16.08 -12.62 20.14
CA PRO A 51 17.34 -12.20 19.52
C PRO A 51 17.27 -10.75 19.05
N ALA A 52 18.40 -10.06 19.00
CA ALA A 52 18.43 -8.76 18.36
C ALA A 52 18.12 -9.00 16.89
N GLU A 53 17.08 -8.34 16.37
CA GLU A 53 16.92 -8.25 14.92
C GLU A 53 18.00 -7.27 14.45
N ASP A 54 18.80 -7.67 13.46
CA ASP A 54 19.77 -6.77 12.85
C ASP A 54 18.98 -5.56 12.32
N GLU A 55 19.30 -4.36 12.82
CA GLU A 55 18.69 -3.10 12.35
C GLU A 55 18.97 -2.84 10.86
N ASP A 56 19.74 -3.69 10.20
CA ASP A 56 20.12 -3.62 8.78
C ASP A 56 18.96 -3.87 7.80
N THR A 57 17.75 -4.13 8.28
CA THR A 57 16.53 -3.99 7.46
C THR A 57 15.73 -2.75 7.81
N VAL A 58 16.38 -1.61 8.09
CA VAL A 58 15.78 -0.34 7.63
C VAL A 58 15.75 -0.46 6.12
N GLY A 59 14.59 -0.89 5.59
CA GLY A 59 14.36 -0.99 4.17
C GLY A 59 14.78 0.30 3.48
N ALA A 60 15.21 0.18 2.21
CA ALA A 60 15.54 1.33 1.36
C ALA A 60 14.56 2.49 1.64
N PRO A 61 15.04 3.75 1.68
CA PRO A 61 14.26 4.90 2.15
C PRO A 61 12.83 4.79 1.63
N SER A 62 11.86 4.73 2.55
CA SER A 62 10.48 4.52 2.17
C SER A 62 10.15 5.48 1.04
N ALA A 63 9.67 4.93 -0.06
CA ALA A 63 9.30 5.74 -1.21
C ALA A 63 8.23 6.70 -0.71
N ARG A 64 8.62 7.95 -0.41
CA ARG A 64 7.71 9.02 -0.04
C ARG A 64 6.72 9.11 -1.19
N GLY A 65 5.47 8.77 -0.91
CA GLY A 65 4.50 8.57 -1.96
C GLY A 65 3.13 8.26 -1.40
N VAL A 66 2.17 8.28 -2.30
CA VAL A 66 0.78 7.96 -2.00
C VAL A 66 0.68 6.50 -1.55
N VAL A 67 0.12 6.25 -0.37
CA VAL A 67 -0.12 4.91 0.16
C VAL A 67 -1.61 4.58 0.30
N PRO A 68 -2.02 3.33 0.04
CA PRO A 68 -3.37 2.86 0.32
C PRO A 68 -3.46 2.27 1.74
N LEU A 69 -4.11 2.97 2.66
CA LEU A 69 -4.47 2.42 3.97
C LEU A 69 -5.73 1.57 3.81
N VAL A 70 -5.55 0.24 3.73
CA VAL A 70 -6.64 -0.72 3.54
C VAL A 70 -7.22 -1.13 4.89
N LEU A 71 -8.51 -0.87 5.10
CA LEU A 71 -9.26 -1.28 6.28
C LEU A 71 -10.33 -2.29 5.90
N SER A 72 -10.56 -3.28 6.76
CA SER A 72 -11.72 -4.15 6.63
C SER A 72 -12.29 -4.59 7.98
N ALA A 73 -13.59 -4.89 7.98
CA ALA A 73 -14.32 -5.38 9.15
C ALA A 73 -15.50 -6.28 8.73
N ARG A 74 -16.19 -6.88 9.72
CA ARG A 74 -17.41 -7.68 9.47
C ARG A 74 -18.69 -6.85 9.38
N SER A 75 -18.64 -5.58 9.76
CA SER A 75 -19.79 -4.67 9.74
C SER A 75 -19.32 -3.22 9.57
N ALA A 76 -20.18 -2.35 9.04
CA ALA A 76 -19.86 -0.93 8.84
C ALA A 76 -19.48 -0.24 10.16
N GLY A 77 -20.17 -0.55 11.26
CA GLY A 77 -19.82 -0.01 12.59
C GLY A 77 -18.46 -0.49 13.09
N SER A 78 -18.09 -1.74 12.83
CA SER A 78 -16.74 -2.24 13.15
C SER A 78 -15.66 -1.63 12.25
N LEU A 79 -15.99 -1.31 11.00
CA LEU A 79 -15.09 -0.60 10.07
C LEU A 79 -14.82 0.82 10.56
N ALA A 80 -15.85 1.56 10.94
CA ALA A 80 -15.73 2.88 11.57
C ALA A 80 -14.91 2.80 12.87
N GLY A 81 -15.15 1.79 13.71
CA GLY A 81 -14.37 1.55 14.92
C GLY A 81 -12.89 1.23 14.65
N GLN A 82 -12.58 0.50 13.57
CA GLN A 82 -11.22 0.23 13.15
C GLN A 82 -10.53 1.49 12.60
N ALA A 83 -11.24 2.31 11.82
CA ALA A 83 -10.74 3.60 11.35
C ALA A 83 -10.41 4.54 12.52
N GLY A 84 -11.26 4.58 13.54
CA GLY A 84 -11.01 5.38 14.76
C GLY A 84 -9.77 4.91 15.52
N ARG A 85 -9.59 3.60 15.70
CA ARG A 85 -8.38 3.05 16.33
C ARG A 85 -7.10 3.37 15.55
N LEU A 86 -7.16 3.30 14.22
CA LEU A 86 -6.02 3.63 13.37
C LEU A 86 -5.71 5.12 13.41
N ALA A 87 -6.72 5.99 13.35
CA ALA A 87 -6.53 7.44 13.49
C ALA A 87 -5.86 7.78 14.82
N SER A 88 -6.36 7.23 15.93
CA SER A 88 -5.75 7.44 17.24
C SER A 88 -4.35 6.81 17.39
N PHE A 89 -4.04 5.76 16.62
CA PHE A 89 -2.68 5.21 16.58
C PHE A 89 -1.73 6.19 15.88
N VAL A 90 -2.10 6.68 14.70
CA VAL A 90 -1.30 7.67 13.96
C VAL A 90 -1.11 8.94 14.78
N GLU A 91 -2.17 9.50 15.36
CA GLU A 91 -2.10 10.72 16.19
C GLU A 91 -1.19 10.60 17.42
N ARG A 92 -1.08 9.41 18.02
CA ARG A 92 -0.26 9.20 19.22
C ARG A 92 1.21 8.91 18.92
N ASN A 93 1.54 8.56 17.67
CA ASN A 93 2.87 8.17 17.26
C ASN A 93 3.36 9.13 16.17
N ASP A 94 3.76 10.33 16.61
CA ASP A 94 4.33 11.35 15.73
C ASP A 94 5.52 10.78 14.95
N GLY A 95 5.55 11.00 13.64
CA GLY A 95 6.59 10.47 12.75
C GLY A 95 6.45 9.01 12.36
N VAL A 96 5.29 8.36 12.57
CA VAL A 96 5.04 7.01 12.04
C VAL A 96 5.09 6.99 10.51
N ASP A 97 5.80 6.04 9.93
CA ASP A 97 5.83 5.87 8.48
C ASP A 97 4.52 5.25 7.97
N LEU A 98 3.80 6.00 7.14
CA LEU A 98 2.54 5.52 6.57
C LEU A 98 2.73 4.32 5.63
N VAL A 99 3.93 4.13 5.06
CA VAL A 99 4.26 2.94 4.26
C VAL A 99 4.26 1.69 5.13
N ASP A 100 4.87 1.76 6.31
CA ASP A 100 4.89 0.66 7.27
C ASP A 100 3.47 0.36 7.79
N VAL A 101 2.67 1.41 8.04
CA VAL A 101 1.27 1.25 8.42
C VAL A 101 0.48 0.55 7.32
N ALA A 102 0.62 0.97 6.06
CA ALA A 102 -0.05 0.34 4.92
C ALA A 102 0.39 -1.13 4.76
N GLY A 103 1.69 -1.40 4.87
CA GLY A 103 2.25 -2.75 4.84
C GLY A 103 1.69 -3.66 5.93
N ALA A 104 1.62 -3.16 7.18
CA ALA A 104 1.05 -3.90 8.29
C ALA A 104 -0.46 -4.17 8.14
N LEU A 105 -1.20 -3.24 7.53
CA LEU A 105 -2.63 -3.41 7.25
C LEU A 105 -2.91 -4.51 6.23
N VAL A 106 -2.05 -4.67 5.21
CA VAL A 106 -2.22 -5.69 4.16
C VAL A 106 -1.58 -7.03 4.56
N GLY A 107 -0.39 -7.02 5.14
CA GLY A 107 0.37 -8.24 5.47
C GLY A 107 0.00 -8.86 6.82
N GLY A 108 -0.51 -8.08 7.77
CA GLY A 108 -0.72 -8.50 9.16
C GLY A 108 -2.19 -8.59 9.58
N ARG A 109 -3.15 -8.44 8.68
CA ARG A 109 -4.59 -8.45 9.01
C ARG A 109 -5.38 -9.32 8.04
N ALA A 110 -6.44 -9.94 8.55
CA ALA A 110 -7.41 -10.62 7.70
C ALA A 110 -8.22 -9.61 6.88
N VAL A 111 -8.53 -9.97 5.63
CA VAL A 111 -9.40 -9.19 4.75
C VAL A 111 -10.85 -9.65 4.92
N LEU A 112 -11.72 -8.73 5.34
CA LEU A 112 -13.12 -8.99 5.69
C LEU A 112 -14.09 -8.34 4.69
N GLY A 113 -15.40 -8.46 4.96
CA GLY A 113 -16.45 -8.13 4.00
C GLY A 113 -16.69 -6.64 3.83
N GLU A 114 -16.74 -5.86 4.90
CA GLU A 114 -16.86 -4.40 4.82
C GLU A 114 -15.47 -3.81 4.67
N ARG A 115 -15.24 -3.01 3.63
CA ARG A 115 -13.90 -2.54 3.24
C ARG A 115 -13.90 -1.03 3.01
N ALA A 116 -12.75 -0.42 3.31
CA ALA A 116 -12.44 0.92 2.88
C ALA A 116 -10.94 1.04 2.57
N VAL A 117 -10.61 1.94 1.65
CA VAL A 117 -9.24 2.35 1.34
C VAL A 117 -9.17 3.85 1.50
N VAL A 118 -8.22 4.32 2.30
CA VAL A 118 -7.83 5.73 2.37
C VAL A 118 -6.51 5.88 1.62
N VAL A 119 -6.56 6.60 0.51
CA VAL A 119 -5.39 6.93 -0.32
C VAL A 119 -4.84 8.27 0.18
N ALA A 120 -3.62 8.24 0.73
CA ALA A 120 -3.01 9.42 1.34
C ALA A 120 -1.51 9.50 1.04
N ASP A 121 -1.03 10.71 0.79
CA ASP A 121 0.40 11.05 0.64
C ASP A 121 1.00 11.67 1.91
N THR A 122 0.14 12.02 2.87
CA THR A 122 0.50 12.76 4.08
C THR A 122 -0.28 12.23 5.27
N GLU A 123 0.28 12.39 6.47
CA GLU A 123 -0.39 12.05 7.72
C GLU A 123 -1.72 12.80 7.88
N GLY A 124 -1.73 14.09 7.55
CA GLY A 124 -2.94 14.92 7.58
C GLY A 124 -4.04 14.43 6.64
N GLY A 125 -3.67 13.99 5.43
CA GLY A 125 -4.59 13.35 4.48
C GLY A 125 -5.15 12.04 5.02
N ALA A 126 -4.29 11.19 5.59
CA ALA A 126 -4.68 9.92 6.21
C ALA A 126 -5.67 10.14 7.36
N LEU A 127 -5.38 11.05 8.29
CA LEU A 127 -6.26 11.36 9.42
C LEU A 127 -7.60 11.94 8.95
N THR A 128 -7.60 12.78 7.92
CA THR A 128 -8.83 13.32 7.34
C THR A 128 -9.72 12.21 6.78
N GLY A 129 -9.16 11.30 5.99
CA GLY A 129 -9.91 10.17 5.43
C GLY A 129 -10.39 9.17 6.49
N LEU A 130 -9.56 8.84 7.48
CA LEU A 130 -9.94 7.94 8.57
C LEU A 130 -11.07 8.53 9.43
N ARG A 131 -11.04 9.83 9.73
CA ARG A 131 -12.12 10.51 10.46
C ARG A 131 -13.41 10.58 9.65
N ALA A 132 -13.33 10.71 8.32
CA ALA A 132 -14.51 10.61 7.46
C ALA A 132 -15.16 9.22 7.55
N LEU A 133 -14.35 8.15 7.52
CA LEU A 133 -14.83 6.77 7.72
C LEU A 133 -15.48 6.57 9.10
N VAL A 134 -14.95 7.18 10.16
CA VAL A 134 -15.55 7.13 11.50
C VAL A 134 -16.96 7.72 11.49
N ARG A 135 -17.19 8.80 10.74
CA ARG A 135 -18.50 9.46 10.61
C ARG A 135 -19.41 8.81 9.57
N GLY A 136 -18.92 7.82 8.81
CA GLY A 136 -19.66 7.22 7.70
C GLY A 136 -19.83 8.17 6.51
N GLU A 137 -18.95 9.15 6.38
CA GLU A 137 -18.97 10.17 5.33
C GLU A 137 -18.02 9.81 4.18
N GLY A 138 -18.34 10.27 2.97
CA GLY A 138 -17.40 10.27 1.86
C GLY A 138 -16.39 11.41 1.99
N ALA A 139 -15.17 11.18 1.51
CA ALA A 139 -14.12 12.20 1.41
C ALA A 139 -13.22 11.92 0.19
N PRO A 140 -12.54 12.94 -0.36
CA PRO A 140 -11.52 12.74 -1.38
C PRO A 140 -10.48 11.70 -0.91
N GLY A 141 -10.11 10.77 -1.79
CA GLY A 141 -9.17 9.69 -1.47
C GLY A 141 -9.76 8.57 -0.61
N VAL A 142 -11.05 8.61 -0.25
CA VAL A 142 -11.72 7.54 0.51
C VAL A 142 -12.66 6.76 -0.40
N VAL A 143 -12.43 5.46 -0.51
CA VAL A 143 -13.31 4.53 -1.22
C VAL A 143 -13.79 3.48 -0.23
N SER A 144 -15.10 3.28 -0.13
CA SER A 144 -15.71 2.26 0.74
C SER A 144 -16.66 1.37 -0.05
N GLY A 145 -16.83 0.14 0.43
CA GLY A 145 -17.74 -0.82 -0.18
C GLY A 145 -17.77 -2.14 0.59
N SER A 146 -18.79 -2.94 0.32
CA SER A 146 -18.89 -4.30 0.84
C SER A 146 -18.44 -5.30 -0.22
N SER A 147 -17.85 -6.41 0.22
CA SER A 147 -17.37 -7.45 -0.68
C SER A 147 -18.55 -8.17 -1.31
N GLY A 148 -18.71 -8.03 -2.62
CA GLY A 148 -19.46 -8.97 -3.45
C GLY A 148 -18.61 -10.15 -3.88
N THR A 149 -19.22 -11.10 -4.59
CA THR A 149 -18.48 -12.11 -5.36
C THR A 149 -17.59 -11.39 -6.36
N LEU A 150 -16.28 -11.68 -6.36
CA LEU A 150 -15.38 -11.16 -7.38
C LEU A 150 -15.85 -11.68 -8.74
N GLY A 151 -16.32 -10.75 -9.59
CA GLY A 151 -16.69 -11.04 -10.96
C GLY A 151 -15.47 -11.09 -11.87
N ARG A 152 -15.72 -11.38 -13.15
CA ARG A 152 -14.70 -11.25 -14.20
C ARG A 152 -14.29 -9.78 -14.35
N VAL A 153 -13.01 -9.53 -14.55
CA VAL A 153 -12.44 -8.19 -14.78
C VAL A 153 -12.41 -7.93 -16.28
N VAL A 154 -12.93 -6.77 -16.69
CA VAL A 154 -12.84 -6.31 -18.09
C VAL A 154 -12.05 -5.01 -18.13
N TRP A 155 -11.04 -4.95 -19.00
CA TRP A 155 -10.35 -3.70 -19.29
C TRP A 155 -10.98 -3.02 -20.50
N VAL A 156 -11.38 -1.77 -20.30
CA VAL A 156 -12.07 -0.96 -21.33
C VAL A 156 -11.13 0.13 -21.81
N PHE A 157 -10.82 0.10 -23.10
CA PHE A 157 -9.92 1.01 -23.79
C PHE A 157 -10.74 2.01 -24.61
N PRO A 158 -10.92 3.26 -24.13
CA PRO A 158 -11.74 4.24 -24.81
C PRO A 158 -11.11 4.72 -26.12
N GLY A 159 -11.94 5.33 -26.97
CA GLY A 159 -11.45 6.08 -28.13
C GLY A 159 -10.95 7.48 -27.75
N GLN A 160 -10.85 8.36 -28.75
CA GLN A 160 -10.52 9.77 -28.55
C GLN A 160 -11.57 10.50 -27.68
N GLY A 161 -11.11 11.41 -26.83
CA GLY A 161 -11.94 12.28 -25.98
C GLY A 161 -11.50 12.34 -24.50
N SER A 162 -10.61 11.45 -24.08
CA SER A 162 -10.13 11.35 -22.69
C SER A 162 -8.72 11.91 -22.47
N GLN A 163 -8.04 12.31 -23.55
CA GLN A 163 -6.71 12.91 -23.51
C GLN A 163 -6.70 14.29 -22.84
N TRP A 164 -5.56 14.64 -22.25
CA TRP A 164 -5.28 15.96 -21.71
C TRP A 164 -3.77 16.23 -21.75
N ALA A 165 -3.38 17.50 -21.75
CA ALA A 165 -1.97 17.89 -21.84
C ALA A 165 -1.17 17.46 -20.61
N GLY A 166 -0.09 16.72 -20.79
CA GLY A 166 0.69 16.14 -19.70
C GLY A 166 0.15 14.82 -19.15
N MET A 167 -0.78 14.16 -19.87
CA MET A 167 -1.26 12.83 -19.48
C MET A 167 -0.09 11.85 -19.31
N GLY A 168 0.01 11.22 -18.14
CA GLY A 168 1.08 10.27 -17.83
C GLY A 168 2.40 10.89 -17.39
N ARG A 169 2.56 12.22 -17.36
CA ARG A 169 3.81 12.90 -16.93
C ARG A 169 4.30 12.43 -15.58
N GLU A 170 3.44 12.45 -14.57
CA GLU A 170 3.82 12.02 -13.21
C GLU A 170 4.11 10.51 -13.15
N LEU A 171 3.43 9.71 -13.97
CA LEU A 171 3.65 8.27 -14.04
C LEU A 171 5.00 7.91 -14.69
N LEU A 172 5.51 8.74 -15.60
CA LEU A 172 6.86 8.56 -16.16
C LEU A 172 7.95 8.65 -15.09
N ASP A 173 7.72 9.45 -14.05
CA ASP A 173 8.69 9.65 -12.97
C ASP A 173 8.42 8.72 -11.78
N ALA A 174 7.15 8.44 -11.47
CA ALA A 174 6.74 7.67 -10.29
C ALA A 174 6.60 6.15 -10.52
N SER A 175 6.41 5.70 -11.77
CA SER A 175 6.20 4.29 -12.08
C SER A 175 7.23 3.78 -13.10
N PRO A 176 8.24 3.02 -12.66
CA PRO A 176 9.22 2.41 -13.57
C PRO A 176 8.57 1.51 -14.63
N VAL A 177 7.51 0.78 -14.27
CA VAL A 177 6.75 -0.08 -15.18
C VAL A 177 6.05 0.73 -16.29
N PHE A 178 5.46 1.88 -15.92
CA PHE A 178 4.86 2.78 -16.91
C PHE A 178 5.93 3.35 -17.82
N ALA A 179 7.02 3.87 -17.25
CA ALA A 179 8.12 4.47 -18.01
C ALA A 179 8.74 3.48 -19.01
N GLU A 180 9.05 2.26 -18.57
CA GLU A 180 9.57 1.20 -19.44
C GLU A 180 8.62 0.91 -20.61
N ARG A 181 7.33 0.76 -20.32
CA ARG A 181 6.33 0.50 -21.38
C ARG A 181 6.19 1.67 -22.35
N ILE A 182 6.29 2.92 -21.88
CA ILE A 182 6.28 4.09 -22.77
C ILE A 182 7.54 4.13 -23.64
N THR A 183 8.70 3.77 -23.10
CA THR A 183 9.94 3.67 -23.88
C THR A 183 9.84 2.63 -24.99
N GLU A 184 9.24 1.46 -24.72
CA GLU A 184 8.97 0.45 -25.75
C GLU A 184 8.03 1.02 -26.84
N CYS A 185 6.95 1.69 -26.46
CA CYS A 185 6.03 2.34 -27.41
C CYS A 185 6.73 3.42 -28.24
N ALA A 186 7.60 4.22 -27.63
CA ALA A 186 8.34 5.28 -28.32
C ALA A 186 9.26 4.69 -29.39
N ALA A 187 9.98 3.60 -29.07
CA ALA A 187 10.84 2.90 -30.01
C ALA A 187 10.05 2.26 -31.18
N ALA A 188 8.86 1.72 -30.90
CA ALA A 188 7.99 1.16 -31.93
C ALA A 188 7.42 2.22 -32.88
N LEU A 189 7.12 3.42 -32.36
CA LEU A 189 6.55 4.52 -33.13
C LEU A 189 7.60 5.34 -33.88
N GLU A 190 8.85 5.38 -33.43
CA GLU A 190 9.96 6.19 -33.98
C GLU A 190 10.05 6.18 -35.52
N PRO A 191 9.91 5.04 -36.23
CA PRO A 191 10.00 5.02 -37.69
C PRO A 191 8.83 5.70 -38.42
N PHE A 192 7.73 6.01 -37.72
CA PHE A 192 6.46 6.45 -38.31
C PHE A 192 6.08 7.89 -37.93
N ILE A 193 6.81 8.52 -37.02
CA ILE A 193 6.49 9.84 -36.47
C ILE A 193 7.65 10.82 -36.63
N ASP A 194 7.33 12.11 -36.69
CA ASP A 194 8.29 13.24 -36.76
C ASP A 194 8.37 14.03 -35.45
N TRP A 195 7.83 13.48 -34.36
CA TRP A 195 7.74 14.08 -33.03
C TRP A 195 8.15 13.07 -31.94
N SER A 196 8.39 13.55 -30.72
CA SER A 196 8.81 12.73 -29.58
C SER A 196 7.63 12.37 -28.69
N LEU A 197 7.33 11.07 -28.53
CA LEU A 197 6.28 10.60 -27.63
C LEU A 197 6.54 11.02 -26.18
N ILE A 198 7.78 10.93 -25.73
CA ILE A 198 8.14 11.27 -24.34
C ILE A 198 7.93 12.77 -24.11
N ASP A 199 8.36 13.63 -25.03
CA ASP A 199 8.21 15.08 -24.88
C ASP A 199 6.73 15.49 -24.91
N VAL A 200 5.92 14.83 -25.75
CA VAL A 200 4.46 15.03 -25.78
C VAL A 200 3.82 14.66 -24.44
N LEU A 201 4.18 13.51 -23.85
CA LEU A 201 3.60 13.08 -22.57
C LEU A 201 4.12 13.91 -21.37
N ARG A 202 5.38 14.40 -21.42
CA ARG A 202 5.91 15.34 -20.43
C ARG A 202 5.29 16.73 -20.55
N GLY A 203 4.72 17.06 -21.72
CA GLY A 203 4.20 18.40 -22.02
C GLY A 203 5.29 19.40 -22.37
N ASP A 204 6.47 18.91 -22.76
CA ASP A 204 7.62 19.71 -23.19
C ASP A 204 7.60 19.99 -24.70
N ALA A 205 6.74 19.29 -25.45
CA ALA A 205 6.52 19.50 -26.87
C ALA A 205 5.64 20.75 -27.15
N ASP A 206 5.61 21.20 -28.41
CA ASP A 206 4.71 22.27 -28.85
C ASP A 206 3.24 21.93 -28.50
N PRO A 207 2.53 22.79 -27.73
CA PRO A 207 1.13 22.56 -27.39
C PRO A 207 0.22 22.26 -28.58
N GLY A 208 0.50 22.82 -29.76
CA GLY A 208 -0.25 22.58 -30.99
C GLY A 208 -0.16 21.13 -31.50
N LEU A 209 0.86 20.36 -31.08
CA LEU A 209 0.96 18.94 -31.44
C LEU A 209 -0.16 18.11 -30.82
N MET A 210 -0.63 18.44 -29.62
CA MET A 210 -1.74 17.70 -28.99
C MET A 210 -3.11 17.97 -29.63
N GLU A 211 -3.21 18.94 -30.54
CA GLU A 211 -4.40 19.18 -31.35
C GLU A 211 -4.45 18.30 -32.61
N ARG A 212 -3.30 17.74 -33.02
CA ARG A 212 -3.17 16.86 -34.18
C ARG A 212 -3.62 15.44 -33.84
N VAL A 213 -4.59 14.91 -34.60
CA VAL A 213 -5.10 13.54 -34.42
C VAL A 213 -3.99 12.50 -34.57
N ASP A 214 -3.06 12.71 -35.51
CA ASP A 214 -1.92 11.84 -35.76
C ASP A 214 -0.85 11.87 -34.65
N VAL A 215 -0.94 12.78 -33.69
CA VAL A 215 -0.15 12.79 -32.44
C VAL A 215 -0.96 12.20 -31.29
N LEU A 216 -2.21 12.65 -31.18
CA LEU A 216 -3.11 12.33 -30.09
C LEU A 216 -3.42 10.83 -30.01
N GLN A 217 -3.75 10.19 -31.14
CA GLN A 217 -4.12 8.77 -31.11
C GLN A 217 -2.95 7.86 -30.71
N PRO A 218 -1.73 8.00 -31.28
CA PRO A 218 -0.58 7.21 -30.83
C PRO A 218 -0.17 7.49 -29.38
N ALA A 219 -0.24 8.75 -28.92
CA ALA A 219 0.03 9.09 -27.54
C ALA A 219 -0.99 8.45 -26.58
N SER A 220 -2.29 8.50 -26.90
CA SER A 220 -3.34 7.83 -26.12
C SER A 220 -3.18 6.31 -26.13
N PHE A 221 -2.81 5.70 -27.26
CA PHE A 221 -2.47 4.28 -27.34
C PHE A 221 -1.35 3.92 -26.36
N ALA A 222 -0.24 4.66 -26.39
CA ALA A 222 0.90 4.39 -25.51
C ALA A 222 0.52 4.50 -24.02
N VAL A 223 -0.26 5.53 -23.64
CA VAL A 223 -0.76 5.69 -22.27
C VAL A 223 -1.67 4.52 -21.87
N MET A 224 -2.58 4.10 -22.74
CA MET A 224 -3.47 2.97 -22.48
C MET A 224 -2.71 1.66 -22.23
N VAL A 225 -1.72 1.36 -23.08
CA VAL A 225 -0.86 0.17 -22.91
C VAL A 225 0.03 0.29 -21.68
N GLY A 226 0.56 1.48 -21.39
CA GLY A 226 1.32 1.77 -20.18
C GLY A 226 0.52 1.53 -18.90
N LEU A 227 -0.72 2.02 -18.84
CA LEU A 227 -1.62 1.78 -17.69
C LEU A 227 -1.97 0.29 -17.54
N ALA A 228 -2.17 -0.42 -18.65
CA ALA A 228 -2.39 -1.87 -18.63
C ALA A 228 -1.17 -2.64 -18.08
N ALA A 229 0.04 -2.18 -18.37
CA ALA A 229 1.27 -2.74 -17.77
C ALA A 229 1.34 -2.48 -16.26
N VAL A 230 0.99 -1.28 -15.79
CA VAL A 230 0.95 -0.94 -14.36
C VAL A 230 -0.09 -1.78 -13.59
N TRP A 231 -1.30 -1.95 -14.13
CA TRP A 231 -2.29 -2.83 -13.50
C TRP A 231 -1.81 -4.29 -13.45
N SER A 232 -1.19 -4.77 -14.53
CA SER A 232 -0.60 -6.11 -14.57
C SER A 232 0.49 -6.32 -13.52
N SER A 233 1.34 -5.32 -13.29
CA SER A 233 2.47 -5.44 -12.36
C SER A 233 2.04 -5.58 -10.90
N VAL A 234 0.84 -5.10 -10.55
CA VAL A 234 0.22 -5.28 -9.23
C VAL A 234 -0.72 -6.49 -9.16
N GLY A 235 -0.66 -7.38 -10.16
CA GLY A 235 -1.38 -8.65 -10.19
C GLY A 235 -2.83 -8.56 -10.67
N VAL A 236 -3.31 -7.39 -11.09
CA VAL A 236 -4.64 -7.25 -11.70
C VAL A 236 -4.54 -7.63 -13.17
N LYS A 237 -5.24 -8.70 -13.57
CA LYS A 237 -5.28 -9.19 -14.95
C LYS A 237 -6.71 -9.18 -15.48
N PRO A 238 -6.94 -8.82 -16.74
CA PRO A 238 -8.27 -8.86 -17.34
C PRO A 238 -8.66 -10.30 -17.71
N ASP A 239 -9.93 -10.64 -17.53
CA ASP A 239 -10.56 -11.82 -18.14
C ASP A 239 -11.00 -11.54 -19.58
N ALA A 240 -11.25 -10.27 -19.91
CA ALA A 240 -11.57 -9.80 -21.24
C ALA A 240 -11.09 -8.36 -21.46
N VAL A 241 -10.89 -7.99 -22.72
CA VAL A 241 -10.61 -6.62 -23.13
C VAL A 241 -11.69 -6.14 -24.08
N LEU A 242 -12.02 -4.85 -24.01
CA LEU A 242 -12.94 -4.19 -24.92
C LEU A 242 -12.33 -2.86 -25.34
N GLY A 243 -12.29 -2.59 -26.63
CA GLY A 243 -11.90 -1.29 -27.17
C GLY A 243 -13.08 -0.57 -27.80
N HIS A 244 -13.02 0.76 -27.84
CA HIS A 244 -13.95 1.58 -28.61
C HIS A 244 -13.18 2.34 -29.70
N SER A 245 -13.49 2.07 -30.98
CA SER A 245 -12.79 2.68 -32.12
C SER A 245 -11.27 2.46 -32.02
N GLN A 246 -10.42 3.48 -32.09
CA GLN A 246 -8.96 3.35 -31.97
C GLN A 246 -8.51 2.64 -30.67
N GLY A 247 -9.34 2.64 -29.62
CA GLY A 247 -9.06 1.91 -28.38
C GLY A 247 -9.00 0.39 -28.58
N GLU A 248 -9.60 -0.15 -29.65
CA GLU A 248 -9.47 -1.57 -30.04
C GLU A 248 -8.01 -1.95 -30.35
N ILE A 249 -7.19 -1.00 -30.81
CA ILE A 249 -5.77 -1.25 -31.08
C ILE A 249 -5.03 -1.52 -29.77
N ALA A 250 -5.28 -0.72 -28.73
CA ALA A 250 -4.71 -0.95 -27.40
C ALA A 250 -5.23 -2.26 -26.79
N ALA A 251 -6.51 -2.56 -26.94
CA ALA A 251 -7.09 -3.83 -26.49
C ALA A 251 -6.45 -5.05 -27.20
N ALA A 252 -6.25 -4.97 -28.51
CA ALA A 252 -5.62 -6.02 -29.31
C ALA A 252 -4.14 -6.24 -28.93
N CYS A 253 -3.39 -5.17 -28.66
CA CYS A 253 -2.02 -5.26 -28.15
C CYS A 253 -1.98 -5.90 -26.74
N VAL A 254 -2.82 -5.42 -25.82
CA VAL A 254 -2.84 -5.92 -24.42
C VAL A 254 -3.32 -7.36 -24.30
N SER A 255 -4.21 -7.81 -25.20
CA SER A 255 -4.61 -9.22 -25.28
C SER A 255 -3.56 -10.13 -25.93
N GLY A 256 -2.50 -9.57 -26.51
CA GLY A 256 -1.48 -10.30 -27.26
C GLY A 256 -1.90 -10.70 -28.68
N ALA A 257 -3.03 -10.20 -29.18
CA ALA A 257 -3.46 -10.44 -30.56
C ALA A 257 -2.60 -9.66 -31.57
N LEU A 258 -2.09 -8.49 -31.18
CA LEU A 258 -1.09 -7.73 -31.92
C LEU A 258 0.18 -7.63 -31.08
N SER A 259 1.35 -7.68 -31.73
CA SER A 259 2.58 -7.22 -31.08
C SER A 259 2.48 -5.72 -30.81
N LEU A 260 3.37 -5.22 -29.95
CA LEU A 260 3.69 -3.81 -29.95
C LEU A 260 4.26 -3.39 -31.32
#